data_AF-A0A6M0A8M1-F1
#
_entry.id   AF-A0A6M0A8M1-F1
#
_cell.length_a   1.000
_cell.length_b   1.000
_cell.length_c   1.000
_cell.angle_alpha   90.00
_cell.angle_beta   90.00
_cell.angle_gamma   90.00
#
_symmetry.space_group_name_H-M   'P 1'
#
loop_
_entity.id
_entity.type
_entity.pdbx_description
1 polymer ?
#
loop_
_entity_poly.entity_id
_entity_poly.type
_entity_poly.pdbx_seq_one_letter_code
_entity_poly.pdbx_strand_id
1 'polypeptide(L)'
;MSMQNNIPNYADLFGNIDFKEGDDARSVYSPAAYLTDLLQMLDDEFDDDSVDFDTRRSDIKDIDLDAENTNTLIPYLDIVNEVLEGQVTGGISALKSAVYPFNMPFSLDNEKIKNHLHHLGISAHELRRLFATDTDYYTVAREYLGLSLEELEALLEPETVAEDAVKTAYGYTGDSFISDMSTVATFMETTDLTAQEMLQLLYQNLYIEPSNHSDVEAGRHNFYINTGISSSSGYVTLNTEETELVWYDYDSETDTQSDISTVPIEWFERTSRFVRLAQKTGLSFTDLDHILRHCCKVDGTPTLNENTLVIIAQVVYLHKTRSQAIDKVVAVVSEIDFTGRTNEDLPQDQFNRIFNLPCVSVNEKYLHISDVMGDVPEQYTDTTYHT
;
A
#
# COMPACT_ATOMS: atom_id res chain seq x y z
N MET A 1 -28.98 -42.47 -71.18
CA MET A 1 -28.23 -41.31 -71.73
C MET A 1 -28.54 -40.09 -70.86
N SER A 2 -27.54 -39.61 -70.13
CA SER A 2 -27.30 -38.23 -69.67
C SER A 2 -28.42 -37.48 -68.91
N MET A 3 -28.57 -37.76 -67.62
CA MET A 3 -29.06 -36.78 -66.63
C MET A 3 -27.87 -36.28 -65.79
N GLN A 4 -27.08 -35.33 -66.30
CA GLN A 4 -25.93 -34.80 -65.53
C GLN A 4 -25.51 -33.37 -65.90
N ASN A 5 -26.41 -32.53 -66.42
CA ASN A 5 -26.07 -31.18 -66.89
C ASN A 5 -26.69 -30.03 -66.08
N ASN A 6 -27.03 -30.22 -64.79
CA ASN A 6 -27.69 -29.16 -64.02
C ASN A 6 -27.19 -29.04 -62.58
N ILE A 7 -25.93 -29.39 -62.33
CA ILE A 7 -25.27 -29.07 -61.06
C ILE A 7 -24.51 -27.75 -61.31
N PRO A 8 -24.83 -26.66 -60.59
CA PRO A 8 -24.12 -25.40 -60.73
C PRO A 8 -22.64 -25.60 -60.41
N ASN A 9 -21.76 -24.98 -61.19
CA ASN A 9 -20.32 -25.08 -60.98
C ASN A 9 -19.92 -24.20 -59.77
N TYR A 10 -18.68 -24.34 -59.30
CA TYR A 10 -18.19 -23.59 -58.13
C TYR A 10 -18.31 -22.07 -58.29
N ALA A 11 -18.02 -21.54 -59.48
CA ALA A 11 -18.14 -20.11 -59.75
C ALA A 11 -19.60 -19.64 -59.83
N ASP A 12 -20.52 -20.50 -60.23
CA ASP A 12 -21.97 -20.22 -60.21
C ASP A 12 -22.52 -20.17 -58.77
N LEU A 13 -21.91 -20.92 -57.84
CA LEU A 13 -22.33 -21.01 -56.44
C LEU A 13 -21.68 -19.94 -55.55
N PHE A 14 -20.40 -19.67 -55.74
CA PHE A 14 -19.58 -18.85 -54.82
C PHE A 14 -18.97 -17.62 -55.49
N GLY A 15 -19.22 -17.41 -56.78
CA GLY A 15 -18.61 -16.36 -57.58
C GLY A 15 -17.23 -16.75 -58.14
N ASN A 16 -16.71 -15.91 -59.03
CA ASN A 16 -15.36 -16.11 -59.56
C ASN A 16 -14.31 -15.93 -58.46
N ILE A 17 -13.33 -16.83 -58.44
CA ILE A 17 -12.21 -16.74 -57.50
C ILE A 17 -11.32 -15.57 -57.91
N ASP A 18 -11.30 -14.53 -57.08
CA ASP A 18 -10.45 -13.35 -57.27
C ASP A 18 -9.15 -13.53 -56.47
N PHE A 19 -8.14 -14.12 -57.11
CA PHE A 19 -6.79 -14.19 -56.54
C PHE A 19 -6.11 -12.82 -56.69
N LYS A 20 -6.39 -11.90 -55.77
CA LYS A 20 -5.56 -10.70 -55.62
C LYS A 20 -4.26 -11.08 -54.93
N GLU A 21 -3.17 -11.03 -55.68
CA GLU A 21 -1.81 -11.23 -55.16
C GLU A 21 -1.51 -10.14 -54.11
N GLY A 22 -1.09 -10.55 -52.90
CA GLY A 22 -0.68 -9.65 -51.82
C GLY A 22 -1.68 -9.42 -50.68
N ASP A 23 -2.81 -10.12 -50.65
CA ASP A 23 -3.80 -10.04 -49.57
C ASP A 23 -3.70 -11.25 -48.63
N ASP A 24 -2.52 -11.44 -48.02
CA ASP A 24 -2.22 -12.58 -47.15
C ASP A 24 -3.18 -12.65 -45.93
N ALA A 25 -3.75 -11.52 -45.52
CA ALA A 25 -4.75 -11.43 -44.46
C ALA A 25 -6.10 -12.07 -44.83
N ARG A 26 -6.43 -12.19 -46.11
CA ARG A 26 -7.64 -12.88 -46.61
C ARG A 26 -7.39 -14.33 -47.02
N SER A 27 -6.18 -14.83 -46.80
CA SER A 27 -5.85 -16.23 -47.00
C SER A 27 -6.61 -17.12 -46.01
N VAL A 28 -6.99 -18.33 -46.44
CA VAL A 28 -7.51 -19.38 -45.57
C VAL A 28 -6.46 -19.83 -44.53
N TYR A 29 -5.19 -19.56 -44.79
CA TYR A 29 -4.07 -19.84 -43.88
C TYR A 29 -3.64 -18.61 -43.06
N SER A 30 -4.42 -17.53 -43.08
CA SER A 30 -4.10 -16.30 -42.35
C SER A 30 -4.32 -16.47 -40.83
N PRO A 31 -3.66 -15.64 -40.00
CA PRO A 31 -3.97 -15.58 -38.56
C PRO A 31 -5.43 -15.22 -38.28
N ALA A 32 -6.06 -14.39 -39.11
CA ALA A 32 -7.48 -14.03 -38.99
C ALA A 32 -8.42 -15.23 -39.25
N ALA A 33 -8.11 -16.06 -40.26
CA ALA A 33 -8.83 -17.30 -40.50
C ALA A 33 -8.67 -18.27 -39.32
N TYR A 34 -7.45 -18.38 -38.77
CA TYR A 34 -7.21 -19.18 -37.57
C TYR A 34 -8.00 -18.69 -36.35
N LEU A 35 -8.09 -17.38 -36.11
CA LEU A 35 -8.93 -16.82 -35.05
C LEU A 35 -10.41 -17.18 -35.25
N THR A 36 -10.91 -17.11 -36.48
CA THR A 36 -12.31 -17.46 -36.80
C THR A 36 -12.58 -18.93 -36.51
N ASP A 37 -11.67 -19.83 -36.91
CA ASP A 37 -11.77 -21.26 -36.61
C ASP A 37 -11.74 -21.52 -35.10
N LEU A 38 -10.94 -20.78 -34.33
CA LEU A 38 -10.90 -20.90 -32.87
C LEU A 38 -12.19 -20.41 -32.21
N LEU A 39 -12.76 -19.30 -32.66
CA LEU A 39 -14.04 -18.80 -32.15
C LEU A 39 -15.18 -19.76 -32.50
N GLN A 40 -15.18 -20.34 -33.71
CA GLN A 40 -16.14 -21.37 -34.07
C GLN A 40 -15.96 -22.63 -33.23
N MET A 41 -14.73 -23.08 -33.00
CA MET A 41 -14.45 -24.22 -32.11
C MET A 41 -14.93 -23.96 -30.69
N LEU A 42 -14.80 -22.71 -30.21
CA LEU A 42 -15.29 -22.30 -28.91
C LEU A 42 -16.81 -22.48 -28.81
N ASP A 43 -17.54 -21.97 -29.80
CA ASP A 43 -19.01 -22.04 -29.86
C ASP A 43 -19.51 -23.49 -30.09
N ASP A 44 -18.76 -24.31 -30.84
CA ASP A 44 -19.18 -25.68 -31.21
C ASP A 44 -18.90 -26.72 -30.09
N GLU A 45 -17.80 -26.56 -29.33
CA GLU A 45 -17.31 -27.57 -28.38
C GLU A 45 -17.55 -27.21 -26.90
N PHE A 46 -17.79 -25.94 -26.57
CA PHE A 46 -17.96 -25.49 -25.19
C PHE A 46 -19.37 -24.92 -24.99
N ASP A 47 -20.01 -25.31 -23.88
CA ASP A 47 -21.27 -24.70 -23.48
C ASP A 47 -21.02 -23.27 -22.98
N ASP A 48 -21.87 -22.32 -23.39
CA ASP A 48 -21.85 -20.91 -22.93
C ASP A 48 -21.84 -20.78 -21.39
N ASP A 49 -22.52 -21.70 -20.70
CA ASP A 49 -22.56 -21.74 -19.22
C ASP A 49 -21.19 -22.12 -18.59
N SER A 50 -20.31 -22.76 -19.36
CA SER A 50 -18.98 -23.22 -18.92
C SER A 50 -17.86 -22.24 -19.26
N VAL A 51 -18.02 -21.48 -20.34
CA VAL A 51 -17.05 -20.50 -20.81
C VAL A 51 -17.75 -19.18 -21.11
N ASP A 52 -17.73 -18.29 -20.13
CA ASP A 52 -18.29 -16.94 -20.26
C ASP A 52 -17.36 -16.01 -21.08
N PHE A 53 -17.10 -16.37 -22.34
CA PHE A 53 -16.20 -15.63 -23.21
C PHE A 53 -16.80 -14.28 -23.62
N ASP A 54 -18.06 -14.28 -24.05
CA ASP A 54 -18.72 -13.10 -24.61
C ASP A 54 -18.93 -11.99 -23.58
N THR A 55 -19.23 -12.32 -22.33
CA THR A 55 -19.33 -11.30 -21.28
C THR A 55 -17.96 -10.71 -20.95
N ARG A 56 -16.90 -11.53 -20.99
CA ARG A 56 -15.55 -11.10 -20.61
C ARG A 56 -14.83 -10.33 -21.71
N ARG A 57 -15.02 -10.73 -22.98
CA ARG A 57 -14.26 -10.24 -24.15
C ARG A 57 -15.15 -10.11 -25.39
N SER A 58 -16.28 -9.43 -25.26
CA SER A 58 -17.15 -9.10 -26.38
C SER A 58 -16.43 -8.36 -27.51
N ASP A 59 -15.40 -7.58 -27.17
CA ASP A 59 -14.55 -6.83 -28.09
C ASP A 59 -13.89 -7.71 -29.17
N ILE A 60 -13.59 -8.99 -28.88
CA ILE A 60 -12.90 -9.87 -29.83
C ILE A 60 -13.76 -10.17 -31.06
N LYS A 61 -15.08 -10.26 -30.90
CA LYS A 61 -16.03 -10.53 -32.00
C LYS A 61 -16.22 -9.31 -32.92
N ASP A 62 -15.87 -8.13 -32.43
CA ASP A 62 -15.98 -6.86 -33.16
C ASP A 62 -14.69 -6.48 -33.91
N ILE A 63 -13.64 -7.31 -33.84
CA ILE A 63 -12.37 -7.06 -34.54
C ILE A 63 -12.55 -7.24 -36.05
N ASP A 64 -12.23 -6.19 -36.82
CA ASP A 64 -12.20 -6.26 -38.28
C ASP A 64 -11.07 -7.22 -38.74
N LEU A 65 -11.44 -8.27 -39.46
CA LEU A 65 -10.52 -9.29 -39.98
C LEU A 65 -9.79 -8.80 -41.24
N ASP A 66 -8.90 -7.82 -41.07
CA ASP A 66 -8.12 -7.20 -42.13
C ASP A 66 -6.60 -7.25 -41.91
N ALA A 67 -5.85 -6.74 -42.88
CA ALA A 67 -4.39 -6.74 -42.84
C ALA A 67 -3.81 -5.81 -41.76
N GLU A 68 -4.53 -4.74 -41.39
CA GLU A 68 -4.11 -3.77 -40.39
C GLU A 68 -4.16 -4.41 -39.00
N ASN A 69 -5.29 -5.01 -38.62
CA ASN A 69 -5.44 -5.72 -37.34
C ASN A 69 -4.61 -6.99 -37.26
N THR A 70 -4.33 -7.65 -38.39
CA THR A 70 -3.54 -8.90 -38.41
C THR A 70 -2.04 -8.67 -38.24
N ASN A 71 -1.49 -7.59 -38.80
CA ASN A 71 -0.03 -7.44 -38.93
C ASN A 71 0.54 -6.22 -38.19
N THR A 72 -0.29 -5.27 -37.76
CA THR A 72 0.20 -4.08 -37.06
C THR A 72 0.66 -4.45 -35.66
N LEU A 73 1.91 -4.12 -35.35
CA LEU A 73 2.44 -4.33 -34.01
C LEU A 73 1.94 -3.22 -33.08
N ILE A 74 1.26 -3.63 -32.02
CA ILE A 74 0.78 -2.76 -30.96
C ILE A 74 1.33 -3.22 -29.60
N PRO A 75 1.62 -2.30 -28.66
CA PRO A 75 2.02 -2.69 -27.31
C PRO A 75 0.88 -3.44 -26.61
N TYR A 76 1.20 -4.61 -26.05
CA TYR A 76 0.22 -5.44 -25.34
C TYR A 76 -0.50 -4.68 -24.21
N LEU A 77 0.24 -3.83 -23.48
CA LEU A 77 -0.31 -3.07 -22.36
C LEU A 77 -1.40 -2.06 -22.79
N ASP A 78 -1.33 -1.55 -24.01
CA ASP A 78 -2.35 -0.60 -24.51
C ASP A 78 -3.69 -1.33 -24.70
N ILE A 79 -3.67 -2.55 -25.24
CA ILE A 79 -4.87 -3.40 -25.36
C ILE A 79 -5.44 -3.71 -23.98
N VAL A 80 -4.57 -4.07 -23.02
CA VAL A 80 -5.01 -4.38 -21.65
C VAL A 80 -5.69 -3.17 -21.01
N ASN A 81 -5.09 -1.98 -21.14
CA ASN A 81 -5.67 -0.75 -20.61
C ASN A 81 -6.99 -0.40 -21.31
N GLU A 82 -7.07 -0.52 -22.63
CA GLU A 82 -8.31 -0.28 -23.39
C GLU A 82 -9.45 -1.19 -22.93
N VAL A 83 -9.18 -2.49 -22.79
CA VAL A 83 -10.16 -3.46 -22.30
C VAL A 83 -10.60 -3.12 -20.86
N LEU A 84 -9.67 -2.76 -19.97
CA LEU A 84 -9.98 -2.40 -18.59
C LEU A 84 -10.74 -1.06 -18.49
N GLU A 85 -10.42 -0.07 -19.32
CA GLU A 85 -11.12 1.21 -19.40
C GLU A 85 -12.59 1.01 -19.81
N GLY A 86 -12.87 0.07 -20.72
CA GLY A 86 -14.24 -0.30 -21.11
C GLY A 86 -15.06 -0.92 -19.98
N GLN A 87 -14.43 -1.55 -18.99
CA GLN A 87 -15.10 -2.18 -17.85
C GLN A 87 -15.39 -1.20 -16.70
N VAL A 88 -14.67 -0.07 -16.62
CA VAL A 88 -14.84 0.91 -15.55
C VAL A 88 -15.91 1.93 -15.92
N THR A 89 -17.04 1.93 -15.19
CA THR A 89 -18.11 2.92 -15.39
C THR A 89 -17.60 4.32 -15.03
N GLY A 90 -17.62 5.23 -16.01
CA GLY A 90 -17.09 6.59 -15.85
C GLY A 90 -15.59 6.72 -16.16
N GLY A 91 -14.96 5.66 -16.67
CA GLY A 91 -13.57 5.64 -17.13
C GLY A 91 -12.55 6.06 -16.07
N ILE A 92 -11.40 6.56 -16.53
CA ILE A 92 -10.28 6.97 -15.65
C ILE A 92 -10.70 8.03 -14.62
N SER A 93 -11.66 8.91 -14.95
CA SER A 93 -12.12 9.92 -14.00
C SER A 93 -12.78 9.35 -12.74
N ALA A 94 -13.37 8.16 -12.81
CA ALA A 94 -13.94 7.50 -11.64
C ALA A 94 -12.86 7.11 -10.62
N LEU A 95 -11.63 6.85 -11.07
CA LEU A 95 -10.51 6.45 -10.20
C LEU A 95 -10.03 7.58 -9.29
N LYS A 96 -10.29 8.85 -9.66
CA LYS A 96 -9.97 10.01 -8.80
C LYS A 96 -10.80 10.05 -7.52
N SER A 97 -12.02 9.50 -7.57
CA SER A 97 -12.95 9.50 -6.44
C SER A 97 -13.05 8.14 -5.76
N ALA A 98 -12.34 7.13 -6.28
CA ALA A 98 -12.35 5.79 -5.70
C ALA A 98 -11.64 5.80 -4.34
N VAL A 99 -12.29 5.22 -3.33
CA VAL A 99 -11.71 5.10 -1.98
C VAL A 99 -11.02 3.74 -1.81
N TYR A 100 -11.48 2.70 -2.49
CA TYR A 100 -10.93 1.35 -2.47
C TYR A 100 -10.61 0.90 -3.92
N PRO A 101 -9.53 0.14 -4.18
CA PRO A 101 -8.54 -0.45 -3.24
C PRO A 101 -7.57 0.56 -2.59
N PHE A 102 -6.67 0.09 -1.71
CA PHE A 102 -5.75 0.96 -0.95
C PHE A 102 -4.76 1.76 -1.82
N ASN A 103 -4.51 1.33 -3.06
CA ASN A 103 -3.73 2.11 -4.03
C ASN A 103 -4.52 3.29 -4.67
N MET A 104 -5.78 3.50 -4.28
CA MET A 104 -6.64 4.61 -4.70
C MET A 104 -6.65 5.73 -3.63
N PRO A 105 -6.97 6.99 -4.00
CA PRO A 105 -7.41 7.47 -5.32
C PRO A 105 -6.27 7.63 -6.34
N PHE A 106 -6.59 7.50 -7.64
CA PHE A 106 -5.63 7.64 -8.73
C PHE A 106 -5.93 8.87 -9.60
N SER A 107 -4.93 9.74 -9.76
CA SER A 107 -5.02 10.94 -10.59
C SER A 107 -4.04 10.88 -11.77
N LEU A 108 -4.56 10.54 -12.94
CA LEU A 108 -3.76 10.47 -14.19
C LEU A 108 -3.05 11.78 -14.50
N ASP A 109 -3.68 12.93 -14.21
CA ASP A 109 -3.10 14.24 -14.46
C ASP A 109 -1.86 14.47 -13.58
N ASN A 110 -1.91 14.05 -12.32
CA ASN A 110 -0.77 14.13 -11.41
C ASN A 110 0.39 13.23 -11.88
N GLU A 111 0.10 12.00 -12.32
CA GLU A 111 1.13 11.09 -12.83
C GLU A 111 1.75 11.60 -14.15
N LYS A 112 0.96 12.20 -15.05
CA LYS A 112 1.48 12.86 -16.25
C LYS A 112 2.43 13.99 -15.90
N ILE A 113 2.07 14.85 -14.94
CA ILE A 113 2.93 15.94 -14.47
C ILE A 113 4.25 15.39 -13.94
N LYS A 114 4.21 14.37 -13.07
CA LYS A 114 5.42 13.73 -12.54
C LYS A 114 6.30 13.14 -13.65
N ASN A 115 5.68 12.46 -14.62
CA ASN A 115 6.42 11.85 -15.72
C ASN A 115 7.09 12.91 -16.60
N HIS A 116 6.40 14.02 -16.90
CA HIS A 116 6.99 15.14 -17.62
C HIS A 116 8.16 15.78 -16.85
N LEU A 117 7.99 16.01 -15.54
CA LEU A 117 9.06 16.54 -14.68
C LEU A 117 10.28 15.60 -14.64
N HIS A 118 10.04 14.29 -14.55
CA HIS A 118 11.08 13.28 -14.60
C HIS A 118 11.89 13.35 -15.91
N HIS A 119 11.21 13.42 -17.06
CA HIS A 119 11.88 13.57 -18.36
C HIS A 119 12.63 14.91 -18.52
N LEU A 120 12.18 15.97 -17.86
CA LEU A 120 12.89 17.25 -17.81
C LEU A 120 14.08 17.25 -16.84
N GLY A 121 14.21 16.22 -15.99
CA GLY A 121 15.26 16.11 -14.98
C GLY A 121 15.14 17.15 -13.87
N ILE A 122 13.93 17.69 -13.64
CA ILE A 122 13.65 18.70 -12.62
C ILE A 122 12.59 18.12 -11.67
N SER A 123 12.80 18.27 -10.37
CA SER A 123 11.80 17.89 -9.38
C SER A 123 10.71 18.97 -9.23
N ALA A 124 9.51 18.57 -8.82
CA ALA A 124 8.39 19.49 -8.63
C ALA A 124 8.71 20.63 -7.63
N HIS A 125 9.40 20.30 -6.55
CA HIS A 125 9.83 21.28 -5.55
C HIS A 125 10.89 22.28 -6.09
N GLU A 126 11.80 21.85 -6.96
CA GLU A 126 12.76 22.74 -7.63
C GLU A 126 12.05 23.70 -8.58
N LEU A 127 11.08 23.20 -9.36
CA LEU A 127 10.28 24.03 -10.25
C LEU A 127 9.56 25.13 -9.45
N ARG A 128 8.88 24.76 -8.36
CA ARG A 128 8.22 25.73 -7.47
C ARG A 128 9.22 26.71 -6.88
N ARG A 129 10.37 26.25 -6.40
CA ARG A 129 11.40 27.14 -5.84
C ARG A 129 11.89 28.18 -6.85
N LEU A 130 11.93 27.85 -8.14
CA LEU A 130 12.40 28.75 -9.19
C LEU A 130 11.35 29.77 -9.64
N PHE A 131 10.06 29.41 -9.63
CA PHE A 131 9.00 30.19 -10.26
C PHE A 131 7.91 30.70 -9.30
N ALA A 132 7.80 30.18 -8.08
CA ALA A 132 6.78 30.61 -7.14
C ALA A 132 7.07 32.04 -6.65
N THR A 133 6.04 32.90 -6.71
CA THR A 133 6.05 34.25 -6.16
C THR A 133 5.86 34.25 -4.65
N ASP A 134 5.09 33.27 -4.15
CA ASP A 134 4.69 33.14 -2.76
C ASP A 134 5.13 31.78 -2.22
N THR A 135 5.42 31.73 -0.92
CA THR A 135 5.88 30.49 -0.30
C THR A 135 4.71 29.60 0.08
N ASP A 136 4.61 28.46 -0.60
CA ASP A 136 3.60 27.43 -0.36
C ASP A 136 4.28 26.11 0.03
N TYR A 137 4.55 25.96 1.33
CA TYR A 137 5.24 24.79 1.87
C TYR A 137 4.39 23.52 1.81
N TYR A 138 3.06 23.64 1.92
CA TYR A 138 2.14 22.51 1.91
C TYR A 138 2.16 21.81 0.55
N THR A 139 2.02 22.58 -0.52
CA THR A 139 2.01 21.97 -1.85
C THR A 139 3.39 21.46 -2.25
N VAL A 140 4.47 22.14 -1.83
CA VAL A 140 5.84 21.63 -2.03
C VAL A 140 6.03 20.28 -1.33
N ALA A 141 5.58 20.14 -0.08
CA ALA A 141 5.64 18.88 0.66
C ALA A 141 4.82 17.77 -0.01
N ARG A 142 3.57 18.06 -0.38
CA ARG A 142 2.68 17.14 -1.10
C ARG A 142 3.33 16.60 -2.37
N GLU A 143 3.83 17.50 -3.22
CA GLU A 143 4.47 17.11 -4.48
C GLU A 143 5.80 16.38 -4.26
N TYR A 144 6.56 16.76 -3.22
CA TYR A 144 7.80 16.06 -2.86
C TYR A 144 7.56 14.62 -2.43
N LEU A 145 6.49 14.38 -1.67
CA LEU A 145 6.02 13.03 -1.29
C LEU A 145 5.34 12.29 -2.46
N GLY A 146 5.12 12.97 -3.59
CA GLY A 146 4.49 12.38 -4.76
C GLY A 146 2.97 12.16 -4.59
N LEU A 147 2.30 12.91 -3.74
CA LEU A 147 0.86 12.79 -3.51
C LEU A 147 0.07 13.64 -4.52
N SER A 148 -1.06 13.14 -5.05
CA SER A 148 -2.08 13.98 -5.69
C SER A 148 -2.86 14.78 -4.64
N LEU A 149 -3.77 15.65 -5.08
CA LEU A 149 -4.64 16.37 -4.16
C LEU A 149 -5.67 15.42 -3.53
N GLU A 150 -6.22 14.52 -4.33
CA GLU A 150 -7.17 13.50 -3.90
C GLU A 150 -6.52 12.51 -2.91
N GLU A 151 -5.27 12.11 -3.16
CA GLU A 151 -4.51 11.26 -2.23
C GLU A 151 -4.23 11.98 -0.91
N LEU A 152 -3.90 13.27 -0.96
CA LEU A 152 -3.74 14.07 0.26
C LEU A 152 -5.04 14.08 1.08
N GLU A 153 -6.17 14.39 0.46
CA GLU A 153 -7.47 14.43 1.14
C GLU A 153 -7.85 13.08 1.78
N ALA A 154 -7.55 11.97 1.09
CA ALA A 154 -7.79 10.63 1.62
C ALA A 154 -6.89 10.27 2.83
N LEU A 155 -5.73 10.91 2.96
CA LEU A 155 -4.77 10.66 4.04
C LEU A 155 -5.02 11.50 5.30
N LEU A 156 -5.71 12.64 5.19
CA LEU A 156 -5.97 13.49 6.36
C LEU A 156 -6.92 12.80 7.35
N GLU A 157 -6.61 12.92 8.63
CA GLU A 157 -7.48 12.42 9.70
C GLU A 157 -8.77 13.25 9.80
N PRO A 158 -9.95 12.61 9.89
CA PRO A 158 -11.22 13.29 10.10
C PRO A 158 -11.37 13.71 11.56
N GLU A 159 -12.20 14.71 11.82
CA GLU A 159 -12.53 15.13 13.20
C GLU A 159 -13.30 14.04 13.97
N THR A 160 -14.09 13.23 13.25
CA THR A 160 -14.86 12.12 13.81
C THR A 160 -14.79 10.89 12.92
N VAL A 161 -14.57 9.73 13.52
CA VAL A 161 -14.55 8.44 12.79
C VAL A 161 -15.99 7.97 12.54
N ALA A 162 -16.35 7.85 11.26
CA ALA A 162 -17.65 7.33 10.84
C ALA A 162 -17.50 5.89 10.34
N GLU A 163 -18.29 4.96 10.90
CA GLU A 163 -18.19 3.53 10.57
C GLU A 163 -18.38 3.25 9.07
N ASP A 164 -19.34 3.92 8.42
CA ASP A 164 -19.59 3.76 6.98
C ASP A 164 -18.39 4.21 6.13
N ALA A 165 -17.65 5.24 6.57
CA ALA A 165 -16.46 5.70 5.88
C ALA A 165 -15.32 4.68 5.99
N VAL A 166 -15.15 4.07 7.16
CA VAL A 166 -14.17 3.00 7.38
C VAL A 166 -14.53 1.77 6.54
N LYS A 167 -15.79 1.32 6.55
CA LYS A 167 -16.25 0.21 5.69
C LYS A 167 -15.95 0.47 4.21
N THR A 168 -16.24 1.68 3.75
CA THR A 168 -15.97 2.10 2.36
C THR A 168 -14.47 2.08 2.05
N ALA A 169 -13.61 2.50 2.99
CA ALA A 169 -12.16 2.49 2.81
C ALA A 169 -11.57 1.09 2.63
N TYR A 170 -12.24 0.06 3.15
CA TYR A 170 -11.90 -1.36 3.01
C TYR A 170 -12.73 -2.08 1.95
N GLY A 171 -13.55 -1.37 1.17
CA GLY A 171 -14.42 -2.01 0.16
C GLY A 171 -15.44 -2.99 0.75
N TYR A 172 -15.75 -2.87 2.04
CA TYR A 172 -16.57 -3.83 2.78
C TYR A 172 -18.06 -3.49 2.67
N THR A 173 -18.88 -4.49 2.34
CA THR A 173 -20.32 -4.34 2.09
C THR A 173 -21.22 -5.13 3.05
N GLY A 174 -20.64 -5.88 3.98
CA GLY A 174 -21.38 -6.67 4.96
C GLY A 174 -21.83 -5.88 6.19
N ASP A 175 -22.44 -6.59 7.13
CA ASP A 175 -22.96 -6.00 8.37
C ASP A 175 -21.98 -6.10 9.56
N SER A 176 -21.00 -7.00 9.51
CA SER A 176 -20.14 -7.38 10.64
C SER A 176 -18.67 -6.97 10.44
N PHE A 177 -18.45 -5.71 10.05
CA PHE A 177 -17.12 -5.21 9.66
C PHE A 177 -16.01 -5.57 10.65
N ILE A 178 -16.18 -5.25 11.93
CA ILE A 178 -15.14 -5.49 12.94
C ILE A 178 -14.81 -6.99 13.04
N SER A 179 -15.82 -7.87 13.04
CA SER A 179 -15.60 -9.31 13.15
C SER A 179 -14.86 -9.86 11.92
N ASP A 180 -15.31 -9.49 10.73
CA ASP A 180 -14.75 -10.02 9.48
C ASP A 180 -13.34 -9.47 9.23
N MET A 181 -13.14 -8.17 9.48
CA MET A 181 -11.87 -7.48 9.29
C MET A 181 -10.86 -7.75 10.43
N SER A 182 -11.32 -8.31 11.55
CA SER A 182 -10.40 -8.86 12.56
C SER A 182 -9.84 -10.22 12.17
N THR A 183 -10.40 -10.92 11.18
CA THR A 183 -9.78 -12.15 10.67
C THR A 183 -8.53 -11.81 9.86
N VAL A 184 -7.37 -12.36 10.22
CA VAL A 184 -6.07 -12.01 9.63
C VAL A 184 -6.06 -12.26 8.12
N ALA A 185 -6.60 -13.39 7.67
CA ALA A 185 -6.67 -13.72 6.24
C ALA A 185 -7.50 -12.69 5.45
N THR A 186 -8.69 -12.35 5.94
CA THR A 186 -9.57 -11.35 5.34
C THR A 186 -8.92 -9.97 5.31
N PHE A 187 -8.28 -9.58 6.42
CA PHE A 187 -7.57 -8.31 6.52
C PHE A 187 -6.44 -8.20 5.50
N MET A 188 -5.60 -9.23 5.39
CA MET A 188 -4.49 -9.26 4.44
C MET A 188 -4.98 -9.24 2.99
N GLU A 189 -6.02 -10.02 2.66
CA GLU A 189 -6.62 -10.02 1.31
C GLU A 189 -7.21 -8.66 0.95
N THR A 190 -7.91 -8.01 1.91
CA THR A 190 -8.55 -6.70 1.68
C THR A 190 -7.53 -5.57 1.54
N THR A 191 -6.41 -5.65 2.26
CA THR A 191 -5.37 -4.59 2.29
C THR A 191 -4.23 -4.83 1.30
N ASP A 192 -4.21 -5.98 0.62
CA ASP A 192 -3.12 -6.47 -0.23
C ASP A 192 -1.76 -6.48 0.50
N LEU A 193 -1.79 -6.83 1.80
CA LEU A 193 -0.59 -6.92 2.63
C LEU A 193 -0.04 -8.35 2.65
N THR A 194 1.28 -8.46 2.54
CA THR A 194 1.98 -9.72 2.77
C THR A 194 2.04 -10.07 4.26
N ALA A 195 2.27 -11.34 4.59
CA ALA A 195 2.42 -11.77 5.98
C ALA A 195 3.55 -11.03 6.70
N GLN A 196 4.64 -10.73 5.98
CA GLN A 196 5.77 -9.98 6.53
C GLN A 196 5.41 -8.53 6.85
N GLU A 197 4.68 -7.86 5.95
CA GLU A 197 4.21 -6.49 6.19
C GLU A 197 3.19 -6.43 7.32
N MET A 198 2.31 -7.42 7.41
CA MET A 198 1.36 -7.54 8.52
C MET A 198 2.06 -7.70 9.88
N LEU A 199 3.06 -8.57 9.96
CA LEU A 199 3.91 -8.70 11.14
C LEU A 199 4.65 -7.39 11.46
N GLN A 200 5.20 -6.73 10.44
CA GLN A 200 5.84 -5.43 10.60
C GLN A 200 4.87 -4.34 11.10
N LEU A 201 3.61 -4.36 10.65
CA LEU A 201 2.58 -3.40 11.04
C LEU A 201 2.26 -3.52 12.54
N LEU A 202 2.11 -4.75 13.04
CA LEU A 202 1.75 -4.98 14.44
C LEU A 202 2.92 -4.88 15.42
N TYR A 203 4.11 -5.30 14.99
CA TYR A 203 5.22 -5.59 15.91
C TYR A 203 6.50 -4.81 15.58
N GLN A 204 6.65 -4.31 14.35
CA GLN A 204 7.85 -3.59 13.89
C GLN A 204 9.15 -4.33 14.26
N ASN A 205 10.06 -3.66 14.97
CA ASN A 205 11.35 -4.20 15.41
C ASN A 205 11.32 -4.70 16.88
N LEU A 206 10.13 -4.95 17.45
CA LEU A 206 9.98 -5.33 18.87
C LEU A 206 10.06 -6.85 19.12
N TYR A 207 10.36 -7.65 18.09
CA TYR A 207 10.53 -9.08 18.23
C TYR A 207 11.80 -9.42 19.00
N ILE A 208 11.64 -10.19 20.08
CA ILE A 208 12.76 -10.72 20.84
C ILE A 208 13.49 -11.80 20.01
N GLU A 209 12.73 -12.67 19.33
CA GLU A 209 13.25 -13.61 18.34
C GLU A 209 12.45 -13.52 17.02
N PRO A 210 13.11 -13.41 15.85
CA PRO A 210 12.43 -13.35 14.55
C PRO A 210 11.54 -14.55 14.23
N SER A 211 11.74 -15.67 14.94
CA SER A 211 10.99 -16.93 14.78
C SER A 211 9.91 -17.16 15.85
N ASN A 212 9.86 -16.34 16.91
CA ASN A 212 8.88 -16.48 17.99
C ASN A 212 8.19 -15.13 18.24
N HIS A 213 6.96 -15.01 17.74
CA HIS A 213 6.14 -13.80 17.87
C HIS A 213 5.37 -13.71 19.18
N SER A 214 5.52 -14.69 20.09
CA SER A 214 4.84 -14.70 21.38
C SER A 214 5.50 -13.79 22.41
N ASP A 215 6.82 -13.58 22.28
CA ASP A 215 7.62 -12.78 23.19
C ASP A 215 8.02 -11.47 22.49
N VAL A 216 7.29 -10.40 22.82
CA VAL A 216 7.42 -9.07 22.21
C VAL A 216 7.58 -8.03 23.30
N GLU A 217 8.44 -7.05 23.06
CA GLU A 217 8.68 -5.99 24.02
C GLU A 217 7.50 -5.02 24.24
N ALA A 218 7.55 -4.33 25.37
CA ALA A 218 6.69 -3.19 25.65
C ALA A 218 6.97 -2.03 24.67
N GLY A 219 5.93 -1.26 24.35
CA GLY A 219 6.03 -0.07 23.48
C GLY A 219 5.06 -0.06 22.31
N ARG A 220 4.40 -1.18 21.99
CA ARG A 220 3.38 -1.26 20.93
C ARG A 220 2.23 -0.28 21.11
N HIS A 221 1.83 0.02 22.34
CA HIS A 221 0.79 1.02 22.63
C HIS A 221 1.15 2.43 22.16
N ASN A 222 2.44 2.72 21.89
CA ASN A 222 2.89 4.01 21.38
C ASN A 222 2.87 4.13 19.86
N PHE A 223 2.65 3.03 19.12
CA PHE A 223 2.59 3.07 17.66
C PHE A 223 1.46 3.99 17.19
N TYR A 224 1.66 4.65 16.05
CA TYR A 224 0.68 5.55 15.44
C TYR A 224 -0.68 4.86 15.30
N ILE A 225 -0.71 3.61 14.85
CA ILE A 225 -1.94 2.84 14.64
C ILE A 225 -2.69 2.53 15.94
N ASN A 226 -2.00 2.49 17.08
CA ASN A 226 -2.55 2.14 18.40
C ASN A 226 -2.83 3.36 19.29
N THR A 227 -2.49 4.57 18.83
CA THR A 227 -2.69 5.83 19.56
C THR A 227 -3.85 6.63 18.98
N GLY A 228 -4.37 7.61 19.74
CA GLY A 228 -5.49 8.44 19.27
C GLY A 228 -6.84 7.71 19.22
N ILE A 229 -6.94 6.59 19.94
CA ILE A 229 -8.15 5.77 20.05
C ILE A 229 -8.87 6.14 21.35
N SER A 230 -10.20 6.18 21.35
CA SER A 230 -10.99 6.57 22.53
C SER A 230 -11.02 5.54 23.66
N SER A 231 -10.53 4.32 23.39
CA SER A 231 -10.37 3.25 24.38
C SER A 231 -9.21 3.53 25.34
N SER A 232 -9.07 2.71 26.38
CA SER A 232 -7.87 2.64 27.22
C SER A 232 -6.60 2.45 26.40
N SER A 233 -5.45 2.85 26.95
CA SER A 233 -4.15 2.62 26.31
C SER A 233 -4.01 1.13 25.98
N GLY A 234 -3.68 0.79 24.74
CA GLY A 234 -3.68 -0.60 24.31
C GLY A 234 -3.05 -0.76 22.94
N TYR A 235 -3.09 -1.98 22.41
CA TYR A 235 -2.57 -2.29 21.08
C TYR A 235 -3.25 -3.50 20.47
N VAL A 236 -3.23 -3.58 19.14
CA VAL A 236 -3.64 -4.79 18.41
C VAL A 236 -2.51 -5.81 18.41
N THR A 237 -2.86 -7.07 18.66
CA THR A 237 -1.97 -8.24 18.59
C THR A 237 -2.71 -9.41 17.96
N LEU A 238 -1.98 -10.48 17.62
CA LEU A 238 -2.58 -11.74 17.20
C LEU A 238 -3.10 -12.54 18.40
N ASN A 239 -4.18 -13.30 18.20
CA ASN A 239 -4.63 -14.32 19.14
C ASN A 239 -3.65 -15.51 19.20
N THR A 240 -3.86 -16.45 20.12
CA THR A 240 -2.98 -17.63 20.31
C THR A 240 -2.86 -18.52 19.07
N GLU A 241 -3.86 -18.52 18.19
CA GLU A 241 -3.89 -19.32 16.96
C GLU A 241 -3.33 -18.56 15.74
N GLU A 242 -2.94 -17.29 15.91
CA GLU A 242 -2.51 -16.37 14.83
C GLU A 242 -3.53 -16.20 13.69
N THR A 243 -4.81 -16.40 13.98
CA THR A 243 -5.92 -16.33 13.02
C THR A 243 -6.72 -15.04 13.09
N GLU A 244 -6.72 -14.38 14.24
CA GLU A 244 -7.52 -13.18 14.49
C GLU A 244 -6.70 -12.06 15.15
N LEU A 245 -7.04 -10.83 14.79
CA LEU A 245 -6.62 -9.58 15.40
C LEU A 245 -7.44 -9.33 16.66
N VAL A 246 -6.76 -9.02 17.75
CA VAL A 246 -7.37 -8.77 19.05
C VAL A 246 -6.79 -7.51 19.69
N TRP A 247 -7.63 -6.75 20.40
CA TRP A 247 -7.18 -5.58 21.15
C TRP A 247 -6.79 -5.98 22.57
N TYR A 248 -5.57 -5.64 22.97
CA TYR A 248 -5.05 -5.83 24.32
C TYR A 248 -5.01 -4.50 25.07
N ASP A 249 -5.66 -4.43 26.22
CA ASP A 249 -5.64 -3.26 27.11
C ASP A 249 -4.35 -3.23 27.96
N TYR A 250 -3.49 -2.25 27.73
CA TYR A 250 -2.21 -2.09 28.39
C TYR A 250 -2.32 -1.63 29.84
N ASP A 251 -3.39 -0.91 30.20
CA ASP A 251 -3.57 -0.36 31.55
C ASP A 251 -4.28 -1.35 32.49
N SER A 252 -4.62 -2.55 32.01
CA SER A 252 -5.27 -3.58 32.82
C SER A 252 -4.29 -4.15 33.86
N GLU A 253 -4.58 -3.93 35.15
CA GLU A 253 -3.75 -4.42 36.28
C GLU A 253 -3.83 -5.95 36.47
N THR A 254 -4.59 -6.66 35.64
CA THR A 254 -4.75 -8.11 35.68
C THR A 254 -3.83 -8.75 34.65
N ASP A 255 -2.74 -9.37 35.12
CA ASP A 255 -1.73 -10.09 34.32
C ASP A 255 -2.27 -11.41 33.71
N THR A 256 -3.50 -11.40 33.20
CA THR A 256 -4.17 -12.56 32.63
C THR A 256 -4.75 -12.19 31.27
N GLN A 257 -4.70 -13.14 30.34
CA GLN A 257 -5.18 -13.09 28.96
C GLN A 257 -6.71 -12.87 28.81
N SER A 258 -7.36 -12.34 29.85
CA SER A 258 -8.76 -11.92 29.96
C SER A 258 -9.03 -10.48 29.49
N ASP A 259 -7.98 -9.69 29.23
CA ASP A 259 -8.08 -8.28 28.81
C ASP A 259 -8.06 -8.08 27.28
N ILE A 260 -8.48 -9.14 26.58
CA ILE A 260 -8.64 -9.15 25.13
C ILE A 260 -10.07 -8.70 24.78
N SER A 261 -10.17 -7.67 23.95
CA SER A 261 -11.43 -7.15 23.45
C SER A 261 -11.43 -7.01 21.92
N THR A 262 -12.56 -6.61 21.36
CA THR A 262 -12.72 -6.35 19.93
C THR A 262 -11.86 -5.18 19.49
N VAL A 263 -11.25 -5.29 18.30
CA VAL A 263 -10.43 -4.21 17.72
C VAL A 263 -11.28 -2.93 17.54
N PRO A 264 -10.84 -1.77 18.09
CA PRO A 264 -11.53 -0.50 17.92
C PRO A 264 -11.62 -0.09 16.44
N ILE A 265 -12.71 0.58 16.06
CA ILE A 265 -12.91 0.99 14.67
C ILE A 265 -11.90 2.06 14.22
N GLU A 266 -11.47 2.90 15.16
CA GLU A 266 -10.44 3.92 15.01
C GLU A 266 -9.10 3.29 14.59
N TRP A 267 -8.81 2.08 15.07
CA TRP A 267 -7.58 1.37 14.67
C TRP A 267 -7.58 1.06 13.16
N PHE A 268 -8.70 0.56 12.62
CA PHE A 268 -8.83 0.30 11.18
C PHE A 268 -8.75 1.59 10.36
N GLU A 269 -9.37 2.66 10.83
CA GLU A 269 -9.33 3.97 10.19
C GLU A 269 -7.90 4.50 10.03
N ARG A 270 -7.12 4.44 11.11
CA ARG A 270 -5.73 4.90 11.15
C ARG A 270 -4.82 3.98 10.36
N THR A 271 -5.04 2.67 10.46
CA THR A 271 -4.28 1.66 9.73
C THR A 271 -4.46 1.82 8.22
N SER A 272 -5.67 2.10 7.74
CA SER A 272 -5.89 2.37 6.31
C SER A 272 -5.02 3.53 5.81
N ARG A 273 -4.98 4.66 6.52
CA ARG A 273 -4.15 5.82 6.16
C ARG A 273 -2.66 5.53 6.23
N PHE A 274 -2.25 4.84 7.30
CA PHE A 274 -0.86 4.48 7.52
C PHE A 274 -0.32 3.60 6.40
N VAL A 275 -1.05 2.53 6.03
CA VAL A 275 -0.67 1.62 4.95
C VAL A 275 -0.65 2.35 3.61
N ARG A 276 -1.68 3.15 3.31
CA ARG A 276 -1.74 3.96 2.07
C ARG A 276 -0.54 4.90 1.96
N LEU A 277 -0.20 5.60 3.03
CA LEU A 277 0.92 6.54 3.05
C LEU A 277 2.26 5.81 2.88
N ALA A 278 2.46 4.68 3.56
CA ALA A 278 3.66 3.87 3.44
C ALA A 278 3.83 3.32 2.02
N GLN A 279 2.80 2.70 1.44
CA GLN A 279 2.80 2.21 0.06
C GLN A 279 3.08 3.33 -0.94
N LYS A 280 2.49 4.52 -0.74
CA LYS A 280 2.66 5.65 -1.66
C LYS A 280 4.05 6.28 -1.59
N THR A 281 4.61 6.38 -0.38
CA THR A 281 5.94 7.00 -0.17
C THR A 281 7.10 6.01 -0.34
N GLY A 282 6.82 4.71 -0.30
CA GLY A 282 7.80 3.63 -0.29
C GLY A 282 8.58 3.54 1.03
N LEU A 283 8.09 4.14 2.11
CA LEU A 283 8.68 4.03 3.44
C LEU A 283 8.29 2.70 4.07
N SER A 284 9.22 2.10 4.83
CA SER A 284 8.88 0.95 5.65
C SER A 284 7.90 1.36 6.76
N PHE A 285 7.07 0.42 7.25
CA PHE A 285 6.15 0.72 8.35
C PHE A 285 6.91 1.19 9.60
N THR A 286 8.04 0.56 9.91
CA THR A 286 8.90 0.97 11.02
C THR A 286 9.38 2.42 10.87
N ASP A 287 9.86 2.80 9.68
CA ASP A 287 10.36 4.15 9.44
C ASP A 287 9.24 5.21 9.48
N LEU A 288 8.10 4.92 8.86
CA LEU A 288 6.97 5.84 8.84
C LEU A 288 6.41 6.04 10.25
N ASP A 289 6.24 4.95 11.00
CA ASP A 289 5.78 5.01 12.38
C ASP A 289 6.77 5.77 13.27
N HIS A 290 8.07 5.56 13.11
CA HIS A 290 9.11 6.29 13.82
C HIS A 290 9.02 7.81 13.54
N ILE A 291 8.82 8.23 12.29
CA ILE A 291 8.60 9.65 11.95
C ILE A 291 7.32 10.18 12.61
N LEU A 292 6.23 9.41 12.56
CA LEU A 292 4.95 9.83 13.12
C LEU A 292 5.02 9.99 14.65
N ARG A 293 5.60 9.01 15.34
CA ARG A 293 5.73 8.99 16.80
C ARG A 293 6.60 10.11 17.34
N HIS A 294 7.70 10.45 16.67
CA HIS A 294 8.67 11.39 17.23
C HIS A 294 8.55 12.80 16.67
N CYS A 295 8.10 12.97 15.42
CA CYS A 295 8.09 14.27 14.76
C CYS A 295 6.68 14.82 14.52
N CYS A 296 5.64 13.99 14.59
CA CYS A 296 4.29 14.36 14.13
C CYS A 296 3.24 14.35 15.25
N LYS A 297 3.63 14.75 16.46
CA LYS A 297 2.72 14.84 17.61
C LYS A 297 1.95 16.16 17.61
N VAL A 298 0.62 16.09 17.71
CA VAL A 298 -0.26 17.21 18.01
C VAL A 298 -0.88 16.93 19.37
N ASP A 299 -0.68 17.83 20.33
CA ASP A 299 -1.14 17.66 21.73
C ASP A 299 -0.68 16.33 22.38
N GLY A 300 0.47 15.81 21.95
CA GLY A 300 1.07 14.58 22.47
C GLY A 300 0.70 13.30 21.70
N THR A 301 -0.28 13.35 20.81
CA THR A 301 -0.73 12.21 20.01
C THR A 301 -0.15 12.29 18.58
N PRO A 302 0.41 11.20 18.04
CA PRO A 302 0.80 11.14 16.62
C PRO A 302 -0.41 11.36 15.71
N THR A 303 -0.36 12.38 14.84
CA THR A 303 -1.51 12.77 14.00
C THR A 303 -1.07 13.04 12.57
N LEU A 304 -1.87 12.59 11.60
CA LEU A 304 -1.69 12.86 10.18
C LEU A 304 -2.59 14.02 9.72
N ASN A 305 -1.98 15.19 9.55
CA ASN A 305 -2.61 16.39 9.03
C ASN A 305 -1.67 17.13 8.07
N GLU A 306 -2.10 18.27 7.52
CA GLU A 306 -1.28 19.04 6.57
C GLU A 306 0.06 19.49 7.14
N ASN A 307 0.10 19.86 8.43
CA ASN A 307 1.34 20.31 9.09
C ASN A 307 2.31 19.15 9.30
N THR A 308 1.81 17.98 9.73
CA THR A 308 2.65 16.82 9.99
C THR A 308 3.16 16.19 8.69
N LEU A 309 2.40 16.26 7.61
CA LEU A 309 2.88 15.89 6.27
C LEU A 309 4.06 16.74 5.80
N VAL A 310 4.10 18.03 6.13
CA VAL A 310 5.27 18.88 5.85
C VAL A 310 6.50 18.37 6.61
N ILE A 311 6.32 17.92 7.86
CA ILE A 311 7.40 17.36 8.68
C ILE A 311 7.90 16.03 8.08
N ILE A 312 6.99 15.14 7.67
CA ILE A 312 7.34 13.89 6.98
C ILE A 312 8.15 14.19 5.72
N ALA A 313 7.71 15.15 4.90
CA ALA A 313 8.44 15.56 3.69
C ALA A 313 9.86 16.08 4.01
N GLN A 314 10.02 16.86 5.09
CA GLN A 314 11.32 17.36 5.52
C GLN A 314 12.26 16.24 5.98
N VAL A 315 11.76 15.28 6.75
CA VAL A 315 12.55 14.12 7.20
C VAL A 315 12.98 13.28 5.99
N VAL A 316 12.05 12.97 5.08
CA VAL A 316 12.35 12.23 3.84
C VAL A 316 13.34 12.99 2.95
N TYR A 317 13.24 14.32 2.91
CA TYR A 317 14.20 15.17 2.20
C TYR A 317 15.60 15.08 2.80
N LEU A 318 15.74 15.18 4.11
CA LEU A 318 17.03 15.07 4.79
C LEU A 318 17.62 13.66 4.65
N HIS A 319 16.79 12.62 4.79
CA HIS A 319 17.17 11.22 4.56
C HIS A 319 17.78 11.02 3.17
N LYS A 320 17.06 11.43 2.11
CA LYS A 320 17.51 11.27 0.71
C LYS A 320 18.73 12.14 0.39
N THR A 321 18.73 13.40 0.81
CA THR A 321 19.79 14.37 0.47
C THR A 321 21.10 14.09 1.19
N ARG A 322 21.04 13.59 2.44
CA ARG A 322 22.24 13.29 3.25
C ARG A 322 22.64 11.83 3.23
N SER A 323 21.83 10.97 2.59
CA SER A 323 22.01 9.51 2.57
C SER A 323 22.24 8.95 3.97
N GLN A 324 21.47 9.45 4.95
CA GLN A 324 21.51 9.00 6.35
C GLN A 324 20.24 8.23 6.68
N ALA A 325 20.33 7.21 7.52
CA ALA A 325 19.17 6.46 7.97
C ALA A 325 18.15 7.35 8.72
N ILE A 326 16.86 6.97 8.65
CA ILE A 326 15.75 7.80 9.15
C ILE A 326 15.86 8.02 10.65
N ASP A 327 16.19 6.98 11.41
CA ASP A 327 16.50 7.05 12.84
C ASP A 327 17.49 8.17 13.20
N LYS A 328 18.58 8.33 12.43
CA LYS A 328 19.58 9.39 12.64
C LYS A 328 19.03 10.77 12.31
N VAL A 329 18.21 10.88 11.28
CA VAL A 329 17.60 12.16 10.90
C VAL A 329 16.59 12.59 11.97
N VAL A 330 15.75 11.67 12.44
CA VAL A 330 14.75 11.92 13.49
C VAL A 330 15.44 12.29 14.81
N ALA A 331 16.49 11.58 15.20
CA ALA A 331 17.26 11.92 16.41
C ALA A 331 17.87 13.33 16.42
N VAL A 332 18.16 13.90 15.25
CA VAL A 332 18.67 15.28 15.14
C VAL A 332 17.56 16.31 15.23
N VAL A 333 16.36 15.97 14.75
CA VAL A 333 15.21 16.88 14.64
C VAL A 333 14.31 16.83 15.87
N SER A 334 14.23 15.69 16.54
CA SER A 334 13.36 15.41 17.68
C SER A 334 14.12 14.63 18.77
N GLU A 335 13.75 13.39 19.03
CA GLU A 335 14.25 12.54 20.11
C GLU A 335 14.86 11.25 19.56
N ILE A 336 15.77 10.67 20.34
CA ILE A 336 16.40 9.37 20.02
C ILE A 336 15.39 8.25 20.32
N ASP A 337 15.27 7.27 19.42
CA ASP A 337 14.44 6.10 19.69
C ASP A 337 15.01 5.27 20.85
N PHE A 338 14.15 4.96 21.81
CA PHE A 338 14.44 4.05 22.93
C PHE A 338 13.53 2.81 22.92
N THR A 339 12.72 2.63 21.87
CA THR A 339 11.81 1.50 21.71
C THR A 339 12.42 0.42 20.82
N GLY A 340 12.51 -0.82 21.32
CA GLY A 340 12.89 -2.01 20.57
C GLY A 340 14.26 -2.61 20.89
N ARG A 341 14.29 -3.60 21.77
CA ARG A 341 15.38 -4.55 21.93
C ARG A 341 15.18 -5.73 20.99
N THR A 342 16.30 -6.28 20.53
CA THR A 342 16.35 -7.60 19.91
C THR A 342 17.43 -8.42 20.60
N ASN A 343 17.26 -9.74 20.68
CA ASN A 343 18.29 -10.64 21.22
C ASN A 343 19.48 -10.87 20.26
N GLU A 344 19.71 -9.97 19.30
CA GLU A 344 20.94 -10.01 18.51
C GLU A 344 22.14 -9.58 19.38
N ASP A 345 23.38 -9.91 18.96
CA ASP A 345 24.61 -9.52 19.67
C ASP A 345 24.74 -7.98 19.88
N LEU A 346 23.91 -7.19 19.19
CA LEU A 346 23.83 -5.73 19.28
C LEU A 346 22.36 -5.28 19.38
N PRO A 347 22.05 -4.25 20.17
CA PRO A 347 20.72 -3.65 20.23
C PRO A 347 20.32 -3.05 18.88
N GLN A 348 19.02 -3.02 18.56
CA GLN A 348 18.48 -2.38 17.35
C GLN A 348 17.91 -0.97 17.63
N ASP A 349 17.42 -0.69 18.83
CA ASP A 349 17.05 0.67 19.21
C ASP A 349 18.27 1.60 19.18
N GLN A 350 18.00 2.86 18.85
CA GLN A 350 19.06 3.82 18.62
C GLN A 350 19.78 4.22 19.91
N PHE A 351 19.06 4.30 21.03
CA PHE A 351 19.61 4.66 22.33
C PHE A 351 20.67 3.64 22.79
N ASN A 352 20.32 2.35 22.83
CA ASN A 352 21.23 1.30 23.28
C ASN A 352 22.41 1.13 22.32
N ARG A 353 22.23 1.34 21.00
CA ARG A 353 23.34 1.36 20.03
C ARG A 353 24.35 2.48 20.27
N ILE A 354 23.95 3.56 20.93
CA ILE A 354 24.82 4.71 21.23
C ILE A 354 25.43 4.58 22.63
N PHE A 355 24.62 4.22 23.63
CA PHE A 355 25.00 4.34 25.04
C PHE A 355 25.33 3.01 25.71
N ASN A 356 24.72 1.90 25.29
CA ASN A 356 24.75 0.62 26.01
C ASN A 356 25.47 -0.51 25.25
N LEU A 357 26.41 -0.17 24.36
CA LEU A 357 27.22 -1.16 23.65
C LEU A 357 28.15 -1.94 24.61
N PRO A 358 28.51 -3.20 24.31
CA PRO A 358 29.32 -4.06 25.19
C PRO A 358 30.69 -3.49 25.60
N CYS A 359 31.24 -2.57 24.80
CA CYS A 359 32.52 -1.91 25.08
C CYS A 359 32.41 -0.72 26.04
N VAL A 360 31.19 -0.32 26.42
CA VAL A 360 30.92 0.76 27.37
C VAL A 360 30.75 0.16 28.75
N SER A 361 31.79 0.24 29.59
CA SER A 361 31.66 -0.06 31.01
C SER A 361 30.85 1.06 31.68
N VAL A 362 29.55 0.85 31.87
CA VAL A 362 28.73 1.77 32.66
C VAL A 362 29.19 1.67 34.10
N ASN A 363 29.81 2.75 34.59
CA ASN A 363 30.21 2.86 35.98
C ASN A 363 29.13 3.64 36.73
N GLU A 364 28.26 2.90 37.43
CA GLU A 364 27.11 3.39 38.21
C GLU A 364 27.44 4.60 39.10
N LYS A 365 28.70 4.73 39.52
CA LYS A 365 29.19 5.85 40.35
C LYS A 365 29.03 7.23 39.71
N TYR A 366 28.93 7.32 38.38
CA TYR A 366 28.95 8.61 37.67
C TYR A 366 27.61 9.01 37.03
N LEU A 367 26.61 8.12 37.00
CA LEU A 367 25.30 8.42 36.39
C LEU A 367 24.28 8.94 37.40
N HIS A 368 24.48 8.68 38.69
CA HIS A 368 23.46 8.96 39.70
C HIS A 368 24.03 9.53 40.99
N ILE A 369 23.63 10.76 41.31
CA ILE A 369 23.71 11.29 42.66
C ILE A 369 22.27 11.34 43.16
N SER A 370 21.88 10.35 43.94
CA SER A 370 20.49 10.12 44.38
C SER A 370 19.89 11.34 45.09
N ASP A 371 20.72 12.08 45.81
CA ASP A 371 20.33 13.29 46.53
C ASP A 371 20.07 14.51 45.62
N VAL A 372 20.43 14.45 44.33
CA VAL A 372 20.34 15.58 43.37
C VAL A 372 19.48 15.26 42.15
N MET A 373 19.50 14.01 41.65
CA MET A 373 18.93 13.66 40.34
C MET A 373 17.62 12.86 40.37
N GLY A 374 17.08 12.50 41.55
CA GLY A 374 15.86 11.68 41.63
C GLY A 374 16.16 10.19 41.45
N ASP A 375 15.23 9.38 40.94
CA ASP A 375 15.47 7.97 40.60
C ASP A 375 16.24 7.83 39.26
N VAL A 376 16.99 6.73 39.08
CA VAL A 376 17.65 6.45 37.79
C VAL A 376 16.57 6.25 36.73
N PRO A 377 16.61 6.95 35.58
CA PRO A 377 15.65 6.71 34.51
C PRO A 377 15.69 5.24 34.10
N GLU A 378 14.52 4.61 33.95
CA GLU A 378 14.37 3.17 33.71
C GLU A 378 15.25 2.65 32.55
N GLN A 379 15.44 3.50 31.53
CA GLN A 379 16.29 3.28 30.36
C GLN A 379 17.78 2.98 30.67
N TYR A 380 18.29 3.41 31.83
CA TYR A 380 19.68 3.16 32.27
C TYR A 380 19.80 1.99 33.26
N THR A 381 18.68 1.35 33.64
CA THR A 381 18.69 0.20 34.57
C THR A 381 18.86 -1.14 33.85
N ASP A 382 18.85 -1.14 32.53
CA ASP A 382 18.99 -2.33 31.69
C ASP A 382 20.45 -2.74 31.52
N THR A 383 20.83 -3.85 32.14
CA THR A 383 22.19 -4.40 32.10
C THR A 383 22.37 -5.51 31.07
N THR A 384 21.39 -5.78 30.21
CA THR A 384 21.40 -6.96 29.31
C THR A 384 22.59 -6.96 28.34
N TYR A 385 23.04 -5.78 27.90
CA TYR A 385 24.21 -5.61 27.01
C TYR A 385 25.48 -5.16 27.75
N HIS A 386 25.40 -4.97 29.07
CA HIS A 386 26.54 -4.68 29.93
C HIS A 386 27.15 -6.00 30.44
N THR A 387 28.40 -6.28 30.09
CA THR A 387 29.15 -7.41 30.67
C THR A 387 30.09 -6.98 31.78
#